data_AF-A0A7C2W6D7-F1
#
_entry.id   AF-A0A7C2W6D7-F1
#
_cell.length_a   1.000
_cell.length_b   1.000
_cell.length_c   1.000
_cell.angle_alpha   90.00
_cell.angle_beta   90.00
_cell.angle_gamma   90.00
#
_symmetry.space_group_name_H-M   'P 1'
#
loop_
_entity.id
_entity.type
_entity.pdbx_description
1 polymer ?
#
loop_
_entity_poly.entity_id
_entity_poly.type
_entity_poly.pdbx_seq_one_letter_code
_entity_poly.pdbx_strand_id
1 'polypeptide(L)'
;VFALLGRPPLVWRVLSRILLVPVIAALAYEFIRWTAAHYRYRVVRFVTWLSLALQRLTTREPDDGMLEVAIVALRRVLAAEGRDAAGPEPGSPVVPVDQSGQPLVTAS
;
A
#
# COMPACT_ATOMS: atom_id res chain seq x y z
N VAL A 1 -5.80 -29.79 9.55
CA VAL A 1 -4.77 -30.01 8.50
C VAL A 1 -3.34 -29.87 9.03
N PHE A 2 -2.94 -28.77 9.69
CA PHE A 2 -1.60 -28.67 10.31
C PHE A 2 -1.33 -29.63 11.48
N ALA A 3 -2.38 -30.22 12.07
CA ALA A 3 -2.25 -31.25 13.10
C ALA A 3 -1.96 -32.67 12.55
N LEU A 4 -2.21 -32.92 11.25
CA LEU A 4 -2.15 -34.27 10.66
C LEU A 4 -0.87 -34.56 9.86
N LEU A 5 -0.08 -33.54 9.50
CA LEU A 5 1.09 -33.72 8.61
C LEU A 5 2.45 -33.78 9.33
N GLY A 6 2.47 -33.76 10.67
CA GLY A 6 3.72 -33.66 11.42
C GLY A 6 4.49 -32.35 11.12
N ARG A 7 5.55 -32.07 11.88
CA ARG A 7 6.43 -30.93 11.61
C ARG A 7 7.57 -31.43 10.73
N PRO A 8 7.53 -31.26 9.38
CA PRO A 8 8.69 -31.59 8.57
C PRO A 8 9.90 -30.77 9.06
N PRO A 9 11.12 -31.33 9.02
CA PRO A 9 12.31 -30.66 9.50
C PRO A 9 12.43 -29.27 8.88
N LEU A 10 12.80 -28.28 9.70
CA LEU A 10 12.78 -26.85 9.34
C LEU A 10 13.52 -26.59 8.02
N VAL A 11 14.62 -27.31 7.79
CA VAL A 11 15.42 -27.29 6.56
C VAL A 11 14.59 -27.64 5.32
N TRP A 12 13.77 -28.69 5.35
CA TRP A 12 12.94 -29.09 4.21
C TRP A 12 11.84 -28.08 3.90
N ARG A 13 11.28 -27.43 4.93
CA ARG A 13 10.30 -26.34 4.76
C ARG A 13 10.92 -25.11 4.12
N VAL A 14 12.16 -24.77 4.48
CA VAL A 14 12.87 -23.62 3.91
C VAL A 14 13.28 -23.92 2.47
N LEU A 15 13.87 -25.09 2.21
CA LEU A 15 14.32 -25.48 0.88
C LEU A 15 13.16 -25.57 -0.12
N SER A 16 12.03 -26.16 0.30
CA SER A 16 10.83 -26.20 -0.53
C SER A 16 10.30 -24.81 -0.87
N ARG A 17 10.34 -23.84 0.06
CA ARG A 17 9.95 -22.45 -0.24
C ARG A 17 10.93 -21.77 -1.17
N ILE A 18 12.24 -21.93 -0.98
CA ILE A 18 13.26 -21.33 -1.84
C ILE A 18 13.10 -21.77 -3.30
N LEU A 19 12.72 -23.03 -3.54
CA LEU A 19 12.47 -23.55 -4.88
C LEU A 19 11.06 -23.21 -5.39
N LEU A 20 10.04 -23.39 -4.56
CA LEU A 20 8.65 -23.29 -5.00
C LEU A 20 8.17 -21.85 -5.14
N VAL A 21 8.63 -20.92 -4.29
CA VAL A 21 8.25 -19.50 -4.36
C VAL A 21 8.61 -18.89 -5.72
N PRO A 22 9.85 -18.99 -6.25
CA PRO A 22 10.17 -18.42 -7.55
C PRO A 22 9.41 -19.10 -8.69
N VAL A 23 9.18 -20.42 -8.62
CA VAL A 23 8.40 -21.14 -9.63
C VAL A 23 6.95 -20.65 -9.66
N ILE A 24 6.30 -20.56 -8.51
CA ILE A 24 4.93 -20.04 -8.40
C ILE A 24 4.90 -18.57 -8.86
N ALA A 25 5.89 -17.76 -8.48
CA ALA A 25 5.96 -16.36 -8.89
C ALA A 25 6.09 -16.21 -10.41
N ALA A 26 6.92 -17.03 -11.07
CA ALA A 26 7.07 -17.04 -12.52
C ALA A 26 5.74 -17.43 -13.21
N LEU A 27 5.08 -18.48 -12.75
CA LEU A 27 3.77 -18.90 -13.27
C LEU A 27 2.69 -17.83 -13.05
N ALA A 28 2.66 -17.22 -11.87
CA ALA A 28 1.72 -16.15 -11.54
C ALA A 28 1.96 -14.92 -12.42
N TYR A 29 3.22 -14.53 -12.65
CA TYR A 29 3.57 -13.44 -13.54
C TYR A 29 3.08 -13.69 -14.97
N GLU A 30 3.31 -14.89 -15.50
CA GLU A 30 2.83 -15.28 -16.82
C GLU A 30 1.30 -15.27 -16.90
N PHE A 31 0.62 -15.73 -15.86
CA PHE A 31 -0.83 -15.65 -15.78
C PHE A 31 -1.32 -14.20 -15.78
N ILE A 32 -0.73 -13.32 -14.96
CA ILE A 32 -1.06 -11.89 -14.91
C ILE A 32 -0.83 -11.25 -16.28
N ARG A 33 0.33 -11.50 -16.91
CA ARG A 33 0.65 -11.01 -18.26
C ARG A 33 -0.35 -11.51 -19.30
N TRP A 34 -0.72 -12.78 -19.24
CA TRP A 34 -1.70 -13.39 -20.13
C TRP A 34 -3.08 -12.77 -19.94
N THR A 35 -3.53 -12.57 -18.70
CA THR A 35 -4.82 -11.90 -18.42
C THR A 35 -4.83 -10.46 -18.91
N ALA A 36 -3.74 -9.72 -18.75
CA ALA A 36 -3.61 -8.37 -19.28
C ALA A 36 -3.67 -8.35 -20.82
N ALA A 37 -2.99 -9.28 -21.49
CA ALA A 37 -3.01 -9.41 -22.95
C ALA A 37 -4.38 -9.87 -23.49
N HIS A 38 -5.16 -10.60 -22.69
CA HIS A 38 -6.45 -11.18 -23.07
C HIS A 38 -7.65 -10.43 -22.47
N TYR A 39 -7.48 -9.14 -22.17
CA TYR A 39 -8.52 -8.27 -21.61
C TYR A 39 -9.81 -8.19 -22.46
N ARG A 40 -9.74 -8.60 -23.73
CA ARG A 40 -10.91 -8.72 -24.63
C ARG A 40 -11.97 -9.72 -24.14
N TYR A 41 -11.62 -10.72 -23.35
CA TYR A 41 -12.59 -11.70 -22.85
C TYR A 41 -13.33 -11.17 -21.62
N ARG A 42 -14.66 -11.27 -21.65
CA ARG A 42 -15.56 -10.76 -20.58
C ARG A 42 -15.24 -11.35 -19.20
N VAL A 43 -14.80 -12.61 -19.14
CA VAL A 43 -14.43 -13.30 -17.89
C VAL A 43 -13.17 -12.68 -17.26
N VAL A 44 -12.13 -12.44 -18.06
CA VAL A 44 -10.89 -11.83 -17.60
C VAL A 44 -11.16 -10.42 -17.06
N ARG A 45 -11.94 -9.63 -17.79
CA ARG A 45 -12.35 -8.29 -17.35
C ARG A 45 -13.12 -8.31 -16.02
N PHE A 46 -13.98 -9.30 -15.80
CA PHE A 46 -14.71 -9.43 -14.53
C PHE A 46 -13.77 -9.74 -13.36
N VAL A 47 -12.83 -10.68 -13.53
CA VAL A 47 -11.84 -11.03 -12.50
C VAL A 47 -10.94 -9.83 -12.19
N THR A 48 -10.44 -9.12 -13.21
CA THR A 48 -9.63 -7.92 -13.01
C THR A 48 -10.42 -6.81 -12.31
N TRP A 49 -11.66 -6.56 -12.74
CA TRP A 49 -12.53 -5.56 -12.09
C TRP A 49 -12.77 -5.88 -10.61
N LEU A 50 -13.04 -7.15 -10.28
CA LEU A 50 -13.21 -7.57 -8.89
C LEU A 50 -11.93 -7.34 -8.08
N SER A 51 -10.76 -7.69 -8.63
CA SER A 51 -9.49 -7.47 -7.95
C SER A 51 -9.21 -5.99 -7.67
N LEU A 52 -9.51 -5.11 -8.62
CA LEU A 52 -9.36 -3.65 -8.46
C LEU A 52 -10.41 -3.07 -7.51
N ALA A 53 -11.64 -3.60 -7.53
CA ALA A 53 -12.69 -3.18 -6.60
C ALA A 53 -12.31 -3.47 -5.14
N LEU A 54 -11.67 -4.62 -4.88
CA LEU A 54 -11.14 -4.96 -3.57
C LEU A 54 -9.99 -4.03 -3.15
N GLN A 55 -9.09 -3.67 -4.07
CA GLN A 55 -8.04 -2.68 -3.81
C GLN A 55 -8.63 -1.31 -3.46
N ARG A 56 -9.66 -0.88 -4.20
CA ARG A 56 -10.34 0.40 -3.98
C ARG A 56 -10.99 0.51 -2.60
N LEU A 57 -11.31 -0.61 -1.95
CA LEU A 57 -11.78 -0.59 -0.56
C LEU A 57 -10.67 -0.13 0.41
N THR A 58 -9.40 -0.48 0.13
CA THR A 58 -8.24 -0.09 0.94
C THR A 58 -7.61 1.24 0.55
N THR A 59 -7.85 1.71 -0.68
CA THR A 59 -7.31 2.97 -1.22
C THR A 59 -8.40 4.02 -1.45
N ARG A 60 -9.53 3.90 -0.75
CA ARG A 60 -10.59 4.90 -0.81
C ARG A 60 -10.05 6.20 -0.21
N GLU A 61 -10.26 7.32 -0.91
CA GLU A 61 -9.95 8.66 -0.42
C GLU A 61 -10.58 8.86 0.97
N PRO A 62 -9.80 9.20 2.01
CA PRO A 62 -10.34 9.48 3.33
C PRO A 62 -11.25 10.70 3.28
N ASP A 63 -12.31 10.71 4.09
CA ASP A 63 -13.13 11.90 4.25
C ASP A 63 -12.45 12.96 5.14
N ASP A 64 -12.93 14.20 5.08
CA ASP A 64 -12.37 15.32 5.83
C ASP A 64 -12.35 15.07 7.35
N GLY A 65 -13.32 14.32 7.88
CA GLY A 65 -13.38 13.97 9.30
C GLY A 65 -12.27 13.01 9.71
N MET A 66 -11.97 12.00 8.88
CA MET A 66 -10.82 11.11 9.08
C MET A 66 -9.49 11.88 9.04
N LEU A 67 -9.37 12.88 8.16
CA LEU A 67 -8.19 13.75 8.09
C LEU A 67 -8.03 14.59 9.36
N GLU A 68 -9.11 15.19 9.88
CA GLU A 68 -9.08 15.95 11.14
C GLU A 68 -8.62 15.09 12.33
N VAL A 69 -9.21 13.91 12.48
CA VAL A 69 -8.85 12.95 13.54
C VAL A 69 -7.39 12.52 13.42
N ALA A 70 -6.90 12.26 12.21
CA ALA A 70 -5.49 11.91 11.97
C ALA A 70 -4.53 13.03 12.38
N ILE A 71 -4.85 14.28 12.03
CA ILE A 71 -4.04 15.46 12.42
C ILE A 71 -4.02 15.62 13.94
N VAL A 72 -5.17 15.50 14.61
CA VAL A 72 -5.27 15.62 16.07
C VAL A 72 -4.48 14.50 16.76
N ALA A 73 -4.61 13.26 16.30
CA ALA A 73 -3.87 12.12 16.84
C ALA A 73 -2.36 12.32 16.68
N LEU A 74 -1.90 12.75 15.50
CA LEU A 74 -0.48 13.01 15.24
C LEU A 74 0.08 14.12 16.14
N ARG A 75 -0.65 15.24 16.29
CA ARG A 75 -0.25 16.34 17.20
C ARG A 75 -0.10 15.89 18.65
N ARG A 76 -0.99 15.00 19.11
CA ARG A 76 -0.92 14.43 20.47
C ARG A 76 0.31 13.55 20.68
N VAL A 77 0.68 12.75 19.68
CA VAL A 77 1.90 11.91 19.74
C VAL A 77 3.14 12.79 19.79
N LEU A 78 3.25 13.79 18.91
CA LEU A 78 4.40 14.71 18.90
C LEU A 78 4.57 15.45 20.23
N ALA A 79 3.47 15.94 20.81
CA ALA A 79 3.50 16.57 22.12
C ALA A 79 3.94 15.59 23.23
N ALA A 80 3.53 14.33 23.16
CA ALA A 80 3.96 13.29 24.11
C ALA A 80 5.46 12.93 23.98
N GLU A 81 6.03 13.07 22.78
CA GLU A 81 7.46 12.89 22.52
C GLU A 81 8.31 14.12 22.91
N GLY A 82 7.71 15.17 23.48
CA GLY A 82 8.40 16.41 23.83
C GLY A 82 8.89 17.19 22.61
N ARG A 83 8.35 16.88 21.42
CA ARG A 83 8.50 17.71 20.24
C ARG A 83 7.41 18.75 20.32
N ASP A 84 7.79 20.00 20.57
CA ASP A 84 6.86 21.12 20.55
C ASP A 84 6.02 21.02 19.29
N ALA A 85 4.71 20.93 19.47
CA ALA A 85 3.74 20.94 18.39
C ALA A 85 3.66 22.35 17.80
N ALA A 86 4.79 22.87 17.31
CA ALA A 86 4.83 23.91 16.30
C ALA A 86 4.31 23.29 14.99
N GLY A 87 3.01 22.96 14.99
CA GLY A 87 2.28 22.81 13.74
C GLY A 87 2.37 24.13 12.97
N PRO A 88 2.06 24.13 11.66
CA PRO A 88 2.04 25.35 10.87
C PRO A 88 1.23 26.43 11.61
N GLU A 89 1.87 27.57 11.91
CA GLU A 89 1.21 28.71 12.53
C GLU A 89 -0.06 29.03 11.71
N PRO A 90 -1.23 29.19 12.33
CA PRO A 90 -2.44 29.59 11.61
C PRO A 90 -2.18 30.94 10.92
N GLY A 91 -1.95 30.91 9.60
CA GLY A 91 -1.52 32.06 8.80
C GLY A 91 -0.20 31.87 8.04
N SER A 92 0.50 30.74 8.20
CA SER A 92 1.66 30.42 7.37
C SER A 92 1.25 30.26 5.90
N PRO A 93 1.92 30.94 4.95
CA PRO A 93 1.61 30.81 3.54
C PRO A 93 1.66 29.34 3.11
N VAL A 94 0.62 28.89 2.40
CA VAL A 94 0.66 27.58 1.74
C VAL A 94 1.73 27.67 0.66
N VAL A 95 2.90 27.10 0.95
CA VAL A 95 4.02 27.05 0.01
C VAL A 95 3.70 25.97 -1.01
N PRO A 96 3.53 26.30 -2.30
CA PRO A 96 3.33 25.28 -3.32
C PRO A 96 4.62 24.46 -3.44
N VAL A 97 4.50 23.13 -3.53
CA VAL A 97 5.63 22.18 -3.53
C VAL A 97 5.55 21.33 -4.79
N ASP A 98 6.70 21.04 -5.40
CA ASP A 98 6.77 20.17 -6.58
C ASP A 98 6.59 18.68 -6.21
N GLN A 99 6.56 17.81 -7.22
CA GLN A 99 6.37 16.36 -7.03
C GLN A 99 7.54 15.67 -6.30
N SER A 100 8.67 16.37 -6.13
CA SER A 100 9.85 15.89 -5.39
C SER A 100 9.88 16.36 -3.94
N GLY A 101 8.88 17.13 -3.51
CA GLY A 101 8.80 17.69 -2.17
C GLY A 101 9.61 18.98 -2.00
N GLN A 102 10.08 19.60 -3.07
CA GLN A 102 10.82 20.87 -3.02
C GLN A 102 9.86 22.06 -3.10
N PRO A 103 10.01 23.07 -2.24
CA PRO A 103 9.26 24.33 -2.35
C PRO A 103 9.42 24.93 -3.74
N LEU A 104 8.29 25.22 -4.42
CA LEU A 104 8.28 26.08 -5.59
C LEU A 104 8.61 27.48 -5.07
N VAL A 105 9.90 27.80 -5.04
CA VAL A 105 10.41 29.11 -4.62
C VAL A 105 9.71 30.16 -5.46
N THR A 106 8.77 30.89 -4.87
CA THR A 106 8.21 32.09 -5.46
C THR A 106 9.35 33.10 -5.51
N ALA A 107 10.04 33.17 -6.65
CA ALA A 107 10.85 34.32 -6.97
C ALA A 107 9.94 35.54 -6.92
N SER A 108 10.33 36.48 -6.05
CA SER A 108 9.78 37.81 -5.81
C SER A 108 9.16 38.49 -7.02
#